data_AF-A0A4Q1KKK4-F1
#
_entry.id   AF-A0A4Q1KKK4-F1
#
_cell.length_a   1.000
_cell.length_b   1.000
_cell.length_c   1.000
_cell.angle_alpha   90.00
_cell.angle_beta   90.00
_cell.angle_gamma   90.00
#
_symmetry.space_group_name_H-M   'P 1'
#
loop_
_entity.id
_entity.type
_entity.pdbx_description
1 polymer ?
#
loop_
_entity_poly.entity_id
_entity_poly.type
_entity_poly.pdbx_seq_one_letter_code
_entity_poly.pdbx_strand_id
1 'polypeptide(L)'
;MAEQTFFPAPVSHKRNNNGLGALLMGTISALKARYNPLIERVGSALFGVDQYADIFERLALAPGPAWLWRLLARRRLAHDIATAPLLFIHVPKNGGTSVKRALYKSDPGHASLRYYRRFFPRHLAQAETFAIVREPTERFLSGYDFLRNGGGRDVRIQPGPMRRMRQVRTIDDFLDFLEAANGNWLKVDTFARPQSWYVADRAGIVRVRHLWLLEEAGERLPAFLAAHGAPGLPHANRTQRERRALTGGQRERLERLYAEDFLLYAALKARGGYSDALEGVPLSASSLRETSCSTAS
;
A
#
# COMPACT_ATOMS: atom_id res chain seq x y z
N MET A 1 13.41 38.50 -17.82
CA MET A 1 14.66 37.79 -18.15
C MET A 1 15.28 37.36 -16.83
N ALA A 2 15.26 36.06 -16.54
CA ALA A 2 15.99 35.48 -15.42
C ALA A 2 16.27 34.02 -15.76
N GLU A 3 17.54 33.66 -15.65
CA GLU A 3 18.21 32.48 -16.20
C GLU A 3 17.77 31.17 -15.53
N GLN A 4 17.59 30.15 -16.37
CA GLN A 4 17.46 28.76 -15.95
C GLN A 4 18.85 28.18 -15.70
N THR A 5 19.16 27.85 -14.44
CA THR A 5 20.34 27.03 -14.11
C THR A 5 20.01 25.55 -14.29
N PHE A 6 20.51 25.00 -15.39
CA PHE A 6 20.52 23.57 -15.73
C PHE A 6 21.49 22.83 -14.79
N PHE A 7 21.02 21.82 -14.04
CA PHE A 7 21.90 20.81 -13.45
C PHE A 7 22.02 19.61 -14.41
N PRO A 8 23.22 19.04 -14.59
CA PRO A 8 23.49 18.06 -15.63
C PRO A 8 22.89 16.68 -15.32
N ALA A 9 22.44 16.00 -16.37
CA ALA A 9 22.01 14.61 -16.31
C ALA A 9 23.15 13.68 -15.85
N PRO A 10 22.85 12.60 -15.09
CA PRO A 10 23.88 11.66 -14.70
C PRO A 10 24.42 10.92 -15.94
N VAL A 11 25.75 10.87 -16.01
CA VAL A 11 26.55 10.21 -17.03
C VAL A 11 26.16 8.73 -17.12
N SER A 12 25.54 8.36 -18.25
CA SER A 12 25.31 6.97 -18.64
C SER A 12 26.64 6.37 -19.09
N HIS A 13 27.17 5.42 -18.33
CA HIS A 13 28.23 4.55 -18.83
C HIS A 13 27.68 3.73 -20.00
N LYS A 14 28.11 4.07 -21.22
CA LYS A 14 27.89 3.28 -22.44
C LYS A 14 28.38 1.85 -22.23
N ARG A 15 27.46 0.90 -22.03
CA ARG A 15 27.69 -0.50 -22.41
C ARG A 15 27.34 -0.62 -23.89
N ASN A 16 28.33 -1.00 -24.71
CA ASN A 16 28.12 -1.41 -26.10
C ASN A 16 27.15 -2.60 -26.13
N ASN A 17 25.87 -2.33 -26.43
CA ASN A 17 24.89 -3.35 -26.79
C ASN A 17 24.71 -3.31 -28.32
N ASN A 18 25.07 -4.40 -28.97
CA ASN A 18 24.93 -4.61 -30.41
C ASN A 18 23.48 -4.32 -30.85
N GLY A 19 23.32 -3.57 -31.96
CA GLY A 19 22.05 -2.99 -32.42
C GLY A 19 20.88 -3.95 -32.65
N LEU A 20 21.14 -5.25 -32.87
CA LEU A 20 20.06 -6.26 -32.97
C LEU A 20 19.35 -6.52 -31.63
N GLY A 21 20.07 -6.47 -30.49
CA GLY A 21 19.49 -6.76 -29.17
C GLY A 21 18.53 -5.66 -28.69
N ALA A 22 18.84 -4.39 -29.01
CA ALA A 22 17.99 -3.26 -28.71
C ALA A 22 16.70 -3.24 -29.58
N LEU A 23 16.82 -3.62 -30.86
CA LEU A 23 15.69 -3.71 -31.79
C LEU A 23 14.73 -4.86 -31.43
N LEU A 24 15.28 -6.02 -31.02
CA LEU A 24 14.49 -7.18 -30.58
C LEU A 24 13.81 -6.94 -29.23
N MET A 25 14.49 -6.28 -28.29
CA MET A 25 13.88 -5.85 -27.02
C MET A 25 12.81 -4.77 -27.23
N GLY A 26 13.02 -3.85 -28.16
CA GLY A 26 12.03 -2.82 -28.52
C GLY A 26 10.76 -3.40 -29.13
N THR A 27 10.88 -4.41 -30.01
CA THR A 27 9.75 -5.11 -30.64
C THR A 27 9.00 -6.01 -29.66
N ILE A 28 9.68 -6.72 -28.75
CA ILE A 28 9.05 -7.50 -27.67
C ILE A 28 8.36 -6.59 -26.66
N SER A 29 8.94 -5.43 -26.33
CA SER A 29 8.33 -4.43 -25.45
C SER A 29 7.07 -3.82 -26.07
N ALA A 30 7.11 -3.50 -27.37
CA ALA A 30 5.96 -3.01 -28.12
C ALA A 30 4.84 -4.07 -28.26
N LEU A 31 5.19 -5.34 -28.49
CA LEU A 31 4.21 -6.44 -28.49
C LEU A 31 3.59 -6.62 -27.10
N LYS A 32 4.41 -6.62 -26.04
CA LYS A 32 3.90 -6.68 -24.66
C LYS A 32 2.95 -5.53 -24.38
N ALA A 33 3.31 -4.30 -24.70
CA ALA A 33 2.44 -3.13 -24.50
C ALA A 33 1.11 -3.23 -25.26
N ARG A 34 1.11 -3.87 -26.44
CA ARG A 34 -0.09 -4.10 -27.25
C ARG A 34 -1.04 -5.17 -26.69
N TYR A 35 -0.50 -6.24 -26.09
CA TYR A 35 -1.31 -7.35 -25.54
C TYR A 35 -1.60 -7.23 -24.04
N ASN A 36 -0.81 -6.44 -23.29
CA ASN A 36 -0.97 -6.29 -21.84
C ASN A 36 -2.40 -5.88 -21.43
N PRO A 37 -3.06 -4.90 -22.10
CA PRO A 37 -4.42 -4.51 -21.72
C PRO A 37 -5.46 -5.62 -21.88
N LEU A 38 -5.30 -6.49 -22.89
CA LEU A 38 -6.19 -7.62 -23.11
C LEU A 38 -5.96 -8.70 -22.05
N ILE A 39 -4.69 -9.03 -21.76
CA ILE A 39 -4.32 -9.99 -20.71
C ILE A 39 -4.81 -9.51 -19.35
N GLU A 40 -4.64 -8.23 -19.04
CA GLU A 40 -5.12 -7.63 -17.79
C GLU A 40 -6.64 -7.70 -17.70
N ARG A 41 -7.36 -7.40 -18.78
CA ARG A 41 -8.84 -7.45 -18.81
C ARG A 41 -9.37 -8.88 -18.66
N VAL A 42 -8.82 -9.82 -19.42
CA VAL A 42 -9.22 -11.24 -19.37
C VAL A 42 -8.86 -11.83 -18.01
N GLY A 43 -7.64 -11.61 -17.53
CA GLY A 43 -7.22 -12.08 -16.21
C GLY A 43 -8.09 -11.51 -15.09
N SER A 44 -8.35 -10.20 -15.11
CA SER A 44 -9.21 -9.57 -14.11
C SER A 44 -10.62 -10.15 -14.12
N ALA A 45 -11.20 -10.38 -15.31
CA ALA A 45 -12.51 -11.02 -15.46
C ALA A 45 -12.54 -12.47 -14.93
N LEU A 46 -11.56 -13.31 -15.32
CA LEU A 46 -11.47 -14.71 -14.88
C LEU A 46 -11.36 -14.82 -13.36
N PHE A 47 -10.61 -13.93 -12.73
CA PHE A 47 -10.45 -13.89 -11.29
C PHE A 47 -11.48 -13.01 -10.60
N GLY A 48 -12.48 -12.47 -11.30
CA GLY A 48 -13.55 -11.65 -10.73
C GLY A 48 -13.05 -10.41 -9.98
N VAL A 49 -11.91 -9.85 -10.37
CA VAL A 49 -11.33 -8.63 -9.80
C VAL A 49 -11.36 -7.49 -10.81
N ASP A 50 -11.12 -6.27 -10.35
CA ASP A 50 -11.17 -5.07 -11.19
C ASP A 50 -9.81 -4.49 -11.53
N GLN A 51 -8.78 -4.89 -10.77
CA GLN A 51 -7.41 -4.50 -11.00
C GLN A 51 -6.58 -5.77 -11.17
N TYR A 52 -5.69 -5.79 -12.16
CA TYR A 52 -4.87 -6.97 -12.43
C TYR A 52 -3.96 -7.35 -11.24
N ALA A 53 -3.53 -6.37 -10.44
CA ALA A 53 -2.80 -6.61 -9.20
C ALA A 53 -3.61 -7.42 -8.16
N ASP A 54 -4.94 -7.27 -8.16
CA ASP A 54 -5.83 -7.93 -7.20
C ASP A 54 -6.01 -9.40 -7.47
N ILE A 55 -5.62 -9.90 -8.65
CA ILE A 55 -5.57 -11.34 -8.91
C ILE A 55 -4.73 -12.02 -7.82
N PHE A 56 -3.60 -11.41 -7.46
CA PHE A 56 -2.68 -12.01 -6.50
C PHE A 56 -3.15 -11.85 -5.06
N GLU A 57 -3.81 -10.74 -4.74
CA GLU A 57 -4.51 -10.60 -3.45
C GLU A 57 -5.62 -11.64 -3.31
N ARG A 58 -6.40 -11.88 -4.37
CA ARG A 58 -7.43 -12.93 -4.39
C ARG A 58 -6.83 -14.32 -4.25
N LEU A 59 -5.75 -14.60 -4.96
CA LEU A 59 -5.02 -15.87 -4.84
C LEU A 59 -4.38 -16.05 -3.45
N ALA A 60 -3.95 -14.97 -2.80
CA ALA A 60 -3.45 -15.02 -1.43
C ALA A 60 -4.55 -15.42 -0.43
N LEU A 61 -5.80 -15.02 -0.70
CA LEU A 61 -6.99 -15.39 0.07
C LEU A 61 -7.56 -16.76 -0.29
N ALA A 62 -7.32 -17.23 -1.51
CA ALA A 62 -7.87 -18.49 -2.00
C ALA A 62 -7.30 -19.71 -1.25
N PRO A 63 -8.13 -20.74 -1.00
CA PRO A 63 -7.62 -22.07 -0.70
C PRO A 63 -6.89 -22.63 -1.94
N GLY A 64 -5.92 -23.52 -1.74
CA GLY A 64 -5.25 -24.21 -2.84
C GLY A 64 -3.74 -24.36 -2.67
N PRO A 65 -3.11 -25.14 -3.57
CA PRO A 65 -1.71 -25.51 -3.46
C PRO A 65 -0.82 -24.28 -3.62
N ALA A 66 -0.19 -23.86 -2.53
CA ALA A 66 0.66 -22.67 -2.51
C ALA A 66 1.79 -22.71 -3.56
N TRP A 67 2.28 -23.89 -3.92
CA TRP A 67 3.32 -24.07 -4.93
C TRP A 67 2.87 -23.64 -6.34
N LEU A 68 1.62 -23.88 -6.72
CA LEU A 68 1.06 -23.50 -8.02
C LEU A 68 0.95 -21.97 -8.13
N TRP A 69 0.40 -21.34 -7.10
CA TRP A 69 0.31 -19.88 -7.04
C TRP A 69 1.68 -19.21 -7.00
N ARG A 70 2.65 -19.80 -6.30
CA ARG A 70 4.04 -19.33 -6.29
C ARG A 70 4.66 -19.35 -7.68
N LEU A 71 4.38 -20.36 -8.51
CA LEU A 71 4.88 -20.41 -9.89
C LEU A 71 4.44 -19.17 -10.70
N LEU A 72 3.19 -18.75 -10.53
CA LEU A 72 2.63 -17.56 -11.19
C LEU A 72 3.23 -16.23 -10.68
N ALA A 73 3.73 -16.20 -9.45
CA ALA A 73 4.29 -14.99 -8.82
C ALA A 73 5.83 -14.91 -8.82
N ARG A 74 6.54 -16.00 -9.17
CA ARG A 74 8.02 -16.12 -9.04
C ARG A 74 8.85 -15.00 -9.68
N ARG A 75 8.31 -14.29 -10.67
CA ARG A 75 9.01 -13.19 -11.37
C ARG A 75 8.52 -11.78 -10.98
N ARG A 76 7.72 -11.65 -9.91
CA ARG A 76 7.10 -10.38 -9.53
C ARG A 76 7.76 -9.62 -8.39
N LEU A 77 8.55 -10.28 -7.54
CA LEU A 77 9.31 -9.57 -6.52
C LEU A 77 10.62 -9.11 -7.11
N ALA A 78 10.82 -7.80 -7.18
CA ALA A 78 12.07 -7.24 -7.66
C ALA A 78 13.23 -7.64 -6.74
N HIS A 79 14.41 -7.82 -7.31
CA HIS A 79 15.56 -8.36 -6.59
C HIS A 79 15.97 -7.47 -5.41
N ASP A 80 15.96 -6.14 -5.58
CA ASP A 80 16.30 -5.18 -4.53
C ASP A 80 15.35 -5.25 -3.33
N ILE A 81 14.07 -5.50 -3.57
CA ILE A 81 13.09 -5.73 -2.50
C ILE A 81 13.32 -7.11 -1.86
N ALA A 82 13.52 -8.16 -2.67
CA ALA A 82 13.70 -9.53 -2.19
C ALA A 82 14.95 -9.74 -1.31
N THR A 83 15.95 -8.88 -1.44
CA THR A 83 17.18 -8.90 -0.62
C THR A 83 17.22 -7.86 0.48
N ALA A 84 16.20 -6.99 0.57
CA ALA A 84 16.19 -5.93 1.57
C ALA A 84 15.96 -6.51 2.97
N PRO A 85 16.69 -6.02 3.99
CA PRO A 85 16.49 -6.44 5.38
C PRO A 85 15.17 -5.89 5.94
N LEU A 86 14.70 -4.74 5.45
CA LEU A 86 13.39 -4.20 5.76
C LEU A 86 12.41 -4.46 4.62
N LEU A 87 11.26 -5.03 4.95
CA LEU A 87 10.11 -5.17 4.08
C LEU A 87 9.01 -4.16 4.45
N PHE A 88 8.85 -3.13 3.64
CA PHE A 88 7.81 -2.13 3.80
C PHE A 88 6.48 -2.61 3.24
N ILE A 89 5.51 -2.85 4.12
CA ILE A 89 4.12 -3.11 3.74
C ILE A 89 3.47 -1.75 3.44
N HIS A 90 3.54 -1.35 2.16
CA HIS A 90 3.10 -0.04 1.72
C HIS A 90 1.57 0.08 1.70
N VAL A 91 1.03 0.66 2.76
CA VAL A 91 -0.39 1.00 2.84
C VAL A 91 -0.64 2.31 2.05
N PRO A 92 -1.54 2.32 1.04
CA PRO A 92 -1.85 3.51 0.25
C PRO A 92 -2.26 4.70 1.12
N LYS A 93 -1.99 5.94 0.71
CA LYS A 93 -2.46 7.17 1.41
C LYS A 93 -1.92 7.43 2.83
N ASN A 94 -0.95 6.64 3.28
CA ASN A 94 -0.30 6.79 4.59
C ASN A 94 1.10 7.44 4.52
N GLY A 95 1.36 8.28 3.51
CA GLY A 95 2.65 8.98 3.39
C GLY A 95 3.84 8.11 2.96
N GLY A 96 3.61 6.87 2.53
CA GLY A 96 4.70 5.92 2.22
C GLY A 96 5.48 6.17 0.91
N THR A 97 5.13 7.17 0.10
CA THR A 97 5.79 7.39 -1.21
C THR A 97 7.26 7.79 -1.06
N SER A 98 7.60 8.65 -0.10
CA SER A 98 8.99 9.00 0.20
C SER A 98 9.75 7.82 0.77
N VAL A 99 9.11 7.07 1.67
CA VAL A 99 9.69 5.88 2.31
C VAL A 99 10.03 4.80 1.30
N LYS A 100 9.12 4.46 0.38
CA LYS A 100 9.42 3.45 -0.66
C LYS A 100 10.57 3.86 -1.57
N ARG A 101 10.69 5.16 -1.89
CA ARG A 101 11.75 5.71 -2.75
C ARG A 101 13.12 5.72 -2.07
N ALA A 102 13.13 5.86 -0.74
CA ALA A 102 14.37 5.78 0.04
C ALA A 102 14.83 4.32 0.18
N LEU A 103 13.89 3.38 0.36
CA LEU A 103 14.22 1.97 0.59
C LEU A 103 14.55 1.19 -0.69
N TYR A 104 13.84 1.46 -1.78
CA TYR A 104 13.88 0.59 -2.97
C TYR A 104 14.10 1.38 -4.25
N LYS A 105 14.76 0.74 -5.21
CA LYS A 105 14.84 1.21 -6.60
C LYS A 105 13.58 0.81 -7.36
N SER A 106 12.99 -0.32 -7.00
CA SER A 106 11.75 -0.86 -7.57
C SER A 106 10.52 -0.43 -6.76
N ASP A 107 9.34 -0.41 -7.39
CA ASP A 107 8.09 -0.15 -6.68
C ASP A 107 7.55 -1.45 -6.04
N PRO A 108 7.43 -1.54 -4.70
CA PRO A 108 6.82 -2.69 -4.05
C PRO A 108 5.31 -2.80 -4.32
N GLY A 109 4.69 -1.75 -4.88
CA GLY A 109 3.25 -1.69 -5.09
C GLY A 109 2.47 -1.63 -3.77
N HIS A 110 1.20 -2.00 -3.80
CA HIS A 110 0.31 -2.05 -2.63
C HIS A 110 0.02 -3.50 -2.23
N ALA A 111 1.08 -4.28 -1.99
CA ALA A 111 0.95 -5.68 -1.59
C ALA A 111 0.69 -5.83 -0.09
N SER A 112 -0.30 -6.64 0.27
CA SER A 112 -0.57 -6.98 1.68
C SER A 112 0.49 -7.93 2.23
N LEU A 113 0.59 -8.02 3.56
CA LEU A 113 1.44 -9.04 4.18
C LEU A 113 0.97 -10.46 3.83
N ARG A 114 -0.33 -10.67 3.61
CA ARG A 114 -0.87 -11.96 3.14
C ARG A 114 -0.29 -12.36 1.78
N TYR A 115 -0.14 -11.40 0.86
CA TYR A 115 0.53 -11.62 -0.42
C TYR A 115 1.97 -12.10 -0.20
N TYR A 116 2.77 -11.39 0.59
CA TYR A 116 4.15 -11.80 0.87
C TYR A 116 4.22 -13.18 1.54
N ARG A 117 3.35 -13.44 2.53
CA ARG A 117 3.29 -14.75 3.20
C ARG A 117 2.96 -15.88 2.24
N ARG A 118 2.07 -15.65 1.28
CA ARG A 118 1.67 -16.67 0.29
C ARG A 118 2.79 -16.94 -0.71
N PHE A 119 3.34 -15.89 -1.30
CA PHE A 119 4.18 -15.99 -2.50
C PHE A 119 5.68 -15.96 -2.19
N PHE A 120 6.09 -15.29 -1.12
CA PHE A 120 7.50 -15.06 -0.76
C PHE A 120 7.79 -15.36 0.72
N PRO A 121 7.39 -16.54 1.25
CA PRO A 121 7.51 -16.84 2.68
C PRO A 121 8.96 -16.84 3.20
N ARG A 122 9.94 -17.23 2.35
CA ARG A 122 11.35 -17.23 2.72
C ARG A 122 11.87 -15.82 2.98
N HIS A 123 11.52 -14.88 2.09
CA HIS A 123 11.87 -13.48 2.27
C HIS A 123 11.16 -12.88 3.49
N LEU A 124 9.86 -13.16 3.66
CA LEU A 124 9.10 -12.70 4.83
C LEU A 124 9.71 -13.19 6.16
N ALA A 125 10.29 -14.39 6.19
CA ALA A 125 10.96 -14.94 7.38
C ALA A 125 12.34 -14.33 7.67
N GLN A 126 12.97 -13.69 6.67
CA GLN A 126 14.32 -13.12 6.77
C GLN A 126 14.29 -11.60 6.97
N ALA A 127 13.27 -10.92 6.45
CA ALA A 127 13.13 -9.48 6.51
C ALA A 127 12.28 -9.06 7.71
N GLU A 128 12.61 -7.92 8.30
CA GLU A 128 11.77 -7.28 9.29
C GLU A 128 10.66 -6.50 8.59
N THR A 129 9.41 -6.73 8.99
CA THR A 129 8.28 -6.05 8.37
C THR A 129 7.94 -4.76 9.10
N PHE A 130 7.61 -3.72 8.34
CA PHE A 130 7.04 -2.52 8.93
C PHE A 130 5.96 -1.90 8.04
N ALA A 131 5.06 -1.14 8.66
CA ALA A 131 4.06 -0.36 7.95
C ALA A 131 3.81 0.98 8.65
N ILE A 132 3.28 1.92 7.87
CA ILE A 132 2.81 3.21 8.38
C ILE A 132 1.29 3.16 8.35
N VAL A 133 0.68 3.50 9.48
CA VAL A 133 -0.75 3.66 9.71
C VAL A 133 -1.03 5.15 9.86
N ARG A 134 -2.21 5.59 9.45
CA ARG A 134 -2.68 6.97 9.54
C ARG A 134 -4.02 6.99 10.26
N GLU A 135 -4.37 8.12 10.87
CA GLU A 135 -5.72 8.32 11.40
C GLU A 135 -6.76 8.01 10.29
N PRO A 136 -7.75 7.13 10.56
CA PRO A 136 -8.64 6.61 9.51
C PRO A 136 -9.46 7.69 8.79
N THR A 137 -9.91 8.74 9.48
CA THR A 137 -10.67 9.85 8.89
C THR A 137 -9.80 10.65 7.91
N GLU A 138 -8.61 11.02 8.33
CA GLU A 138 -7.61 11.73 7.54
C GLU A 138 -7.17 10.91 6.31
N ARG A 139 -7.00 9.61 6.46
CA ARG A 139 -6.75 8.67 5.36
C ARG A 139 -7.93 8.62 4.38
N PHE A 140 -9.15 8.48 4.89
CA PHE A 140 -10.37 8.42 4.08
C PHE A 140 -10.53 9.68 3.23
N LEU A 141 -10.41 10.85 3.86
CA LEU A 141 -10.41 12.13 3.16
C LEU A 141 -9.27 12.16 2.12
N SER A 142 -8.06 11.71 2.49
CA SER A 142 -6.95 11.58 1.55
C SER A 142 -7.28 10.78 0.29
N GLY A 143 -7.99 9.66 0.45
CA GLY A 143 -8.52 8.85 -0.63
C GLY A 143 -9.59 9.57 -1.45
N TYR A 144 -10.51 10.28 -0.79
CA TYR A 144 -11.55 11.06 -1.46
C TYR A 144 -10.98 12.12 -2.39
N ASP A 145 -10.04 12.96 -1.96
CA ASP A 145 -9.49 13.97 -2.89
C ASP A 145 -8.64 13.33 -3.99
N PHE A 146 -7.97 12.22 -3.69
CA PHE A 146 -7.24 11.47 -4.71
C PHE A 146 -8.19 11.01 -5.82
N LEU A 147 -9.39 10.54 -5.44
CA LEU A 147 -10.46 10.25 -6.39
C LEU A 147 -10.93 11.48 -7.16
N ARG A 148 -11.22 12.58 -6.45
CA ARG A 148 -11.68 13.83 -7.09
C ARG A 148 -10.67 14.44 -8.06
N ASN A 149 -9.38 14.22 -7.81
CA ASN A 149 -8.28 14.66 -8.68
C ASN A 149 -7.96 13.67 -9.82
N GLY A 150 -8.63 12.52 -9.89
CA GLY A 150 -8.34 11.45 -10.87
C GLY A 150 -7.01 10.71 -10.60
N GLY A 151 -6.41 10.91 -9.43
CA GLY A 151 -5.11 10.39 -9.05
C GLY A 151 -4.22 11.43 -8.36
N GLY A 152 -2.96 11.07 -8.21
CA GLY A 152 -1.88 11.93 -7.73
C GLY A 152 -0.88 12.19 -8.85
N ARG A 153 0.15 12.98 -8.54
CA ARG A 153 1.18 13.41 -9.51
C ARG A 153 1.78 12.24 -10.32
N ASP A 154 2.08 11.14 -9.63
CA ASP A 154 2.80 9.99 -10.22
C ASP A 154 1.93 8.73 -10.36
N VAL A 155 0.69 8.75 -9.85
CA VAL A 155 -0.18 7.56 -9.79
C VAL A 155 -1.58 7.95 -10.24
N ARG A 156 -2.05 7.36 -11.34
CA ARG A 156 -3.43 7.52 -11.80
C ARG A 156 -4.31 6.40 -11.26
N ILE A 157 -5.59 6.71 -11.09
CA ILE A 157 -6.59 5.68 -10.79
C ILE A 157 -6.78 4.83 -12.03
N GLN A 158 -6.81 3.51 -11.85
CA GLN A 158 -6.98 2.58 -12.97
C GLN A 158 -8.35 2.79 -13.65
N PRO A 159 -8.47 2.60 -14.98
CA PRO A 159 -9.71 2.89 -15.71
C PRO A 159 -10.95 2.14 -15.21
N GLY A 160 -10.78 0.93 -14.66
CA GLY A 160 -11.85 0.11 -14.11
C GLY A 160 -12.52 0.76 -12.89
N PRO A 161 -11.80 0.91 -11.76
CA PRO A 161 -12.30 1.61 -10.58
C PRO A 161 -12.76 3.04 -10.90
N MET A 162 -11.99 3.79 -11.72
CA MET A 162 -12.34 5.16 -12.09
C MET A 162 -13.72 5.22 -12.76
N ARG A 163 -14.06 4.26 -13.64
CA ARG A 163 -15.38 4.19 -14.28
C ARG A 163 -16.52 3.99 -13.28
N ARG A 164 -16.35 3.13 -12.28
CA ARG A 164 -17.39 2.90 -11.26
C ARG A 164 -17.57 4.09 -10.33
N MET A 165 -16.46 4.75 -10.00
CA MET A 165 -16.47 5.91 -9.11
C MET A 165 -16.76 7.22 -9.85
N ARG A 166 -17.11 7.21 -11.15
CA ARG A 166 -17.43 8.42 -11.94
C ARG A 166 -18.54 9.25 -11.34
N GLN A 167 -19.47 8.62 -10.63
CA GLN A 167 -20.62 9.29 -10.03
C GLN A 167 -20.32 9.87 -8.64
N VAL A 168 -19.18 9.56 -8.03
CA VAL A 168 -18.81 10.05 -6.70
C VAL A 168 -18.46 11.53 -6.78
N ARG A 169 -19.35 12.39 -6.26
CA ARG A 169 -19.23 13.86 -6.25
C ARG A 169 -19.18 14.43 -4.83
N THR A 170 -19.75 13.72 -3.87
CA THR A 170 -19.83 14.11 -2.46
C THR A 170 -19.19 13.03 -1.56
N ILE A 171 -19.00 13.37 -0.28
CA ILE A 171 -18.56 12.40 0.72
C ILE A 171 -19.60 11.30 0.91
N ASP A 172 -20.89 11.64 0.90
CA ASP A 172 -21.96 10.66 1.03
C ASP A 172 -21.98 9.70 -0.17
N ASP A 173 -21.79 10.18 -1.40
CA ASP A 173 -21.66 9.30 -2.58
C ASP A 173 -20.48 8.32 -2.43
N PHE A 174 -19.39 8.76 -1.80
CA PHE A 174 -18.24 7.91 -1.58
C PHE A 174 -18.51 6.86 -0.51
N LEU A 175 -19.18 7.23 0.59
CA LEU A 175 -19.61 6.29 1.62
C LEU A 175 -20.62 5.28 1.05
N ASP A 176 -21.61 5.74 0.28
CA ASP A 176 -22.60 4.89 -0.40
C ASP A 176 -21.90 3.86 -1.31
N PHE A 177 -20.91 4.32 -2.08
CA PHE A 177 -20.11 3.44 -2.94
C PHE A 177 -19.36 2.37 -2.15
N LEU A 178 -18.78 2.72 -0.99
CA LEU A 178 -18.04 1.77 -0.14
C LEU A 178 -18.98 0.78 0.56
N GLU A 179 -20.12 1.25 1.05
CA GLU A 179 -21.16 0.41 1.65
C GLU A 179 -21.74 -0.57 0.62
N ALA A 180 -21.94 -0.13 -0.63
CA ALA A 180 -22.38 -0.99 -1.72
C ALA A 180 -21.37 -2.10 -2.08
N ALA A 181 -20.08 -1.93 -1.74
CA ALA A 181 -19.10 -3.00 -1.88
C ALA A 181 -19.30 -4.14 -0.88
N ASN A 182 -20.07 -3.91 0.20
CA ASN A 182 -20.47 -4.90 1.20
C ASN A 182 -19.29 -5.75 1.72
N GLY A 183 -18.20 -5.08 2.11
CA GLY A 183 -16.98 -5.72 2.60
C GLY A 183 -16.11 -6.40 1.54
N ASN A 184 -16.51 -6.39 0.26
CA ASN A 184 -15.68 -6.92 -0.82
C ASN A 184 -14.63 -5.90 -1.28
N TRP A 185 -13.56 -5.77 -0.49
CA TRP A 185 -12.49 -4.80 -0.73
C TRP A 185 -11.72 -5.01 -2.04
N LEU A 186 -11.85 -6.17 -2.71
CA LEU A 186 -11.31 -6.41 -4.05
C LEU A 186 -12.11 -5.70 -5.16
N LYS A 187 -13.28 -5.14 -4.84
CA LYS A 187 -14.13 -4.36 -5.76
C LYS A 187 -13.96 -2.85 -5.61
N VAL A 188 -13.15 -2.40 -4.66
CA VAL A 188 -12.75 -1.01 -4.52
C VAL A 188 -11.28 -0.86 -4.88
N ASP A 189 -10.88 0.35 -5.27
CA ASP A 189 -9.48 0.65 -5.50
C ASP A 189 -8.66 0.51 -4.21
N THR A 190 -7.39 0.11 -4.34
CA THR A 190 -6.41 0.04 -3.26
C THR A 190 -6.42 1.22 -2.29
N PHE A 191 -6.61 2.46 -2.76
CA PHE A 191 -6.61 3.64 -1.88
C PHE A 191 -7.77 3.66 -0.88
N ALA A 192 -8.86 2.97 -1.19
CA ALA A 192 -10.07 2.90 -0.37
C ALA A 192 -10.14 1.65 0.51
N ARG A 193 -9.21 0.69 0.35
CA ARG A 193 -9.15 -0.49 1.23
C ARG A 193 -8.79 -0.09 2.65
N PRO A 194 -9.25 -0.83 3.67
CA PRO A 194 -8.84 -0.58 5.04
C PRO A 194 -7.35 -0.88 5.23
N GLN A 195 -6.72 -0.23 6.20
CA GLN A 195 -5.30 -0.39 6.57
C GLN A 195 -5.04 -1.79 7.11
N SER A 196 -5.96 -2.29 7.94
CA SER A 196 -6.05 -3.67 8.43
C SER A 196 -5.94 -4.71 7.32
N TRP A 197 -6.46 -4.44 6.12
CA TRP A 197 -6.31 -5.32 4.94
C TRP A 197 -4.85 -5.67 4.65
N TYR A 198 -3.95 -4.70 4.84
CA TYR A 198 -2.54 -4.83 4.47
C TYR A 198 -1.71 -5.45 5.59
N VAL A 199 -2.03 -5.12 6.84
CA VAL A 199 -1.20 -5.45 8.00
C VAL A 199 -1.65 -6.70 8.78
N ALA A 200 -2.90 -7.12 8.59
CA ALA A 200 -3.49 -8.28 9.27
C ALA A 200 -3.74 -9.46 8.31
N ASP A 201 -3.82 -10.66 8.89
CA ASP A 201 -4.26 -11.82 8.14
C ASP A 201 -5.80 -11.97 8.11
N ARG A 202 -6.28 -13.09 7.56
CA ARG A 202 -7.72 -13.35 7.39
C ARG A 202 -8.48 -13.49 8.72
N ALA A 203 -7.78 -13.81 9.81
CA ALA A 203 -8.38 -13.91 11.14
C ALA A 203 -8.38 -12.55 11.86
N GLY A 204 -8.02 -11.45 11.19
CA GLY A 204 -7.89 -10.13 11.80
C GLY A 204 -6.68 -10.01 12.72
N ILE A 205 -5.73 -10.95 12.65
CA ILE A 205 -4.54 -10.90 13.51
C ILE A 205 -3.47 -10.07 12.81
N VAL A 206 -2.92 -9.08 13.51
CA VAL A 206 -1.81 -8.26 13.02
C VAL A 206 -0.57 -9.13 12.81
N ARG A 207 0.09 -8.95 11.67
CA ARG A 207 1.28 -9.73 11.28
C ARG A 207 2.46 -8.88 10.87
N VAL A 208 2.28 -7.57 10.81
CA VAL A 208 3.38 -6.63 10.60
C VAL A 208 4.05 -6.42 11.95
N ARG A 209 5.37 -6.54 11.97
CA ARG A 209 6.17 -6.38 13.18
C ARG A 209 6.14 -4.92 13.64
N HIS A 210 6.71 -4.00 12.88
CA HIS A 210 6.78 -2.59 13.30
C HIS A 210 5.66 -1.75 12.68
N LEU A 211 4.84 -1.14 13.53
CA LEU A 211 3.75 -0.26 13.10
C LEU A 211 3.96 1.16 13.61
N TRP A 212 3.82 2.13 12.72
CA TRP A 212 4.06 3.55 12.99
C TRP A 212 2.82 4.39 12.67
N LEU A 213 2.44 5.32 13.53
CA LEU A 213 1.47 6.37 13.18
C LEU A 213 2.16 7.47 12.41
N LEU A 214 1.62 7.82 11.23
CA LEU A 214 2.14 8.88 10.39
C LEU A 214 2.23 10.22 11.14
N GLU A 215 1.25 10.50 12.00
CA GLU A 215 1.13 11.75 12.75
C GLU A 215 2.17 11.88 13.86
N GLU A 216 2.77 10.78 14.31
CA GLU A 216 3.68 10.71 15.45
C GLU A 216 5.07 10.18 15.12
N ALA A 217 5.24 9.63 13.92
CA ALA A 217 6.49 9.06 13.45
C ALA A 217 7.67 10.05 13.54
N GLY A 218 7.43 11.34 13.23
CA GLY A 218 8.42 12.41 13.34
C GLY A 218 9.81 12.02 12.82
N GLU A 219 10.84 12.35 13.59
CA GLU A 219 12.24 11.95 13.33
C GLU A 219 12.55 10.48 13.73
N ARG A 220 11.65 9.82 14.47
CA ARG A 220 11.84 8.42 14.92
C ARG A 220 11.79 7.44 13.75
N LEU A 221 10.93 7.67 12.76
CA LEU A 221 10.87 6.83 11.57
C LEU A 221 12.12 6.97 10.68
N PRO A 222 12.59 8.17 10.30
CA PRO A 222 13.89 8.33 9.65
C PRO A 222 15.04 7.66 10.40
N ALA A 223 15.09 7.80 11.73
CA ALA A 223 16.12 7.15 12.55
C ALA A 223 16.03 5.62 12.50
N PHE A 224 14.81 5.06 12.60
CA PHE A 224 14.57 3.63 12.42
C PHE A 224 15.04 3.15 11.04
N LEU A 225 14.68 3.86 9.97
CA LEU A 225 15.09 3.50 8.61
C LEU A 225 16.61 3.54 8.44
N ALA A 226 17.27 4.58 8.99
CA ALA A 226 18.72 4.72 8.97
C ALA A 226 19.44 3.58 9.71
N ALA A 227 18.92 3.18 10.87
CA ALA A 227 19.45 2.05 11.64
C ALA A 227 19.40 0.72 10.87
N HIS A 228 18.54 0.62 9.85
CA HIS A 228 18.40 -0.56 8.99
C HIS A 228 19.02 -0.35 7.59
N GLY A 229 19.93 0.62 7.44
CA GLY A 229 20.70 0.84 6.23
C GLY A 229 19.97 1.57 5.10
N ALA A 230 18.79 2.15 5.37
CA ALA A 230 18.13 3.03 4.41
C ALA A 230 18.80 4.42 4.44
N PRO A 231 18.97 5.08 3.28
CA PRO A 231 19.36 6.48 3.26
C PRO A 231 18.30 7.33 3.98
N GLY A 232 18.74 8.35 4.71
CA GLY A 232 17.84 9.25 5.45
C GLY A 232 16.72 9.80 4.56
N LEU A 233 15.50 9.88 5.11
CA LEU A 233 14.36 10.40 4.36
C LEU A 233 14.59 11.90 4.08
N PRO A 234 14.53 12.36 2.81
CA PRO A 234 14.43 13.79 2.57
C PRO A 234 13.17 14.30 3.26
N HIS A 235 13.23 15.48 3.89
CA HIS A 235 12.08 16.08 4.56
C HIS A 235 10.94 16.20 3.55
N ALA A 236 9.99 15.27 3.63
CA ALA A 236 8.94 15.16 2.64
C ALA A 236 7.91 16.24 2.96
N ASN A 237 7.71 17.17 2.03
CA ASN A 237 6.72 18.23 2.17
C ASN A 237 5.37 17.61 2.57
N ARG A 238 4.92 17.96 3.77
CA ARG A 238 3.57 17.63 4.23
C ARG A 238 2.63 18.35 3.27
N THR A 239 1.86 17.58 2.49
CA THR A 239 0.86 18.20 1.61
C THR A 239 -0.13 18.92 2.50
N GLN A 240 -0.07 20.26 2.51
CA GLN A 240 -1.09 21.07 3.16
C GLN A 240 -2.40 20.78 2.46
N ARG A 241 -3.39 20.42 3.26
CA ARG A 241 -4.70 20.04 2.79
C ARG A 241 -5.70 20.76 3.66
N GLU A 242 -6.76 21.27 3.04
CA GLU A 242 -7.89 21.81 3.79
C GLU A 242 -8.44 20.73 4.71
N ARG A 243 -8.52 21.05 6.01
CA ARG A 243 -9.14 20.17 6.99
C ARG A 243 -10.65 20.21 6.75
N ARG A 244 -11.16 19.16 6.13
CA ARG A 244 -12.61 18.94 6.01
C ARG A 244 -13.08 18.16 7.23
N ALA A 245 -14.02 18.71 7.99
CA ALA A 245 -14.72 17.95 9.02
C ALA A 245 -15.82 17.09 8.40
N LEU A 246 -15.96 15.85 8.88
CA LEU A 246 -17.13 15.02 8.57
C LEU A 246 -18.30 15.42 9.47
N THR A 247 -19.52 15.28 8.96
CA THR A 247 -20.72 15.34 9.82
C THR A 247 -20.74 14.15 10.79
N GLY A 248 -21.54 14.24 11.86
CA GLY A 248 -21.71 13.12 12.81
C GLY A 248 -22.14 11.83 12.11
N GLY A 249 -23.16 11.89 11.24
CA GLY A 249 -23.63 10.74 10.48
C GLY A 249 -22.59 10.16 9.51
N GLN A 250 -21.81 11.01 8.83
CA GLN A 250 -20.72 10.55 7.97
C GLN A 250 -19.62 9.85 8.79
N ARG A 251 -19.31 10.37 9.97
CA ARG A 251 -18.31 9.78 10.86
C ARG A 251 -18.75 8.40 11.36
N GLU A 252 -19.99 8.25 11.80
CA GLU A 252 -20.52 6.94 12.24
C GLU A 252 -20.49 5.89 11.12
N ARG A 253 -20.86 6.28 9.89
CA ARG A 253 -20.75 5.40 8.71
C ARG A 253 -19.31 4.97 8.46
N LEU A 254 -18.37 5.92 8.55
CA LEU A 254 -16.95 5.64 8.38
C LEU A 254 -16.40 4.69 9.47
N GLU A 255 -16.76 4.93 10.73
CA GLU A 255 -16.36 4.10 11.87
C GLU A 255 -16.87 2.66 11.72
N ARG A 256 -18.06 2.45 11.16
CA ARG A 256 -18.57 1.10 10.81
C ARG A 256 -17.78 0.46 9.67
N LEU A 257 -17.54 1.18 8.58
CA LEU A 257 -16.82 0.68 7.41
C LEU A 257 -15.36 0.28 7.73
N TYR A 258 -14.70 1.04 8.62
CA TYR A 258 -13.28 0.93 8.94
C TYR A 258 -13.02 0.60 10.40
N ALA A 259 -13.92 -0.13 11.07
CA ALA A 259 -13.85 -0.40 12.51
C ALA A 259 -12.49 -0.95 12.97
N GLU A 260 -11.94 -1.92 12.23
CA GLU A 260 -10.62 -2.49 12.51
C GLU A 260 -9.48 -1.48 12.41
N ASP A 261 -9.57 -0.50 11.49
CA ASP A 261 -8.57 0.56 11.37
C ASP A 261 -8.64 1.54 12.53
N PHE A 262 -9.84 1.86 13.02
CA PHE A 262 -10.01 2.69 14.22
C PHE A 262 -9.47 1.99 15.46
N LEU A 263 -9.70 0.68 15.60
CA LEU A 263 -9.10 -0.12 16.67
C LEU A 263 -7.57 -0.12 16.59
N LEU A 264 -7.02 -0.39 15.41
CA LEU A 264 -5.57 -0.38 15.17
C LEU A 264 -4.95 1.00 15.49
N TYR A 265 -5.58 2.08 15.01
CA TYR A 265 -5.13 3.43 15.27
C TYR A 265 -5.15 3.76 16.77
N ALA A 266 -6.24 3.47 17.47
CA ALA A 266 -6.36 3.71 18.91
C ALA A 266 -5.28 2.93 19.70
N ALA A 267 -5.03 1.68 19.33
CA ALA A 267 -4.01 0.85 19.95
C ALA A 267 -2.59 1.43 19.78
N LEU A 268 -2.26 1.92 18.58
CA LEU A 268 -0.96 2.57 18.33
C LEU A 268 -0.87 3.92 19.03
N LYS A 269 -1.95 4.70 19.05
CA LYS A 269 -2.03 6.00 19.72
C LYS A 269 -1.77 5.87 21.22
N ALA A 270 -2.35 4.86 21.86
CA ALA A 270 -2.11 4.54 23.27
C ALA A 270 -0.64 4.15 23.57
N ARG A 271 0.14 3.79 22.55
CA ARG A 271 1.55 3.37 22.65
C ARG A 271 2.54 4.44 22.16
N GLY A 272 2.09 5.70 22.05
CA GLY A 272 2.94 6.80 21.57
C GLY A 272 3.36 6.64 20.11
N GLY A 273 2.45 6.11 19.28
CA GLY A 273 2.55 6.17 17.83
C GLY A 273 3.49 5.15 17.21
N TYR A 274 4.00 4.19 18.00
CA TYR A 274 4.81 3.08 17.53
C TYR A 274 4.49 1.82 18.34
N SER A 275 4.51 0.65 17.68
CA SER A 275 4.50 -0.63 18.39
C SER A 275 5.08 -1.76 17.53
N ASP A 276 5.85 -2.63 18.17
CA ASP A 276 6.21 -3.97 17.72
C ASP A 276 5.44 -5.09 18.44
N ALA A 277 4.92 -4.80 19.63
CA ALA A 277 4.11 -5.70 20.44
C ALA A 277 2.71 -6.03 19.88
N LEU A 278 2.29 -5.38 18.79
CA LEU A 278 1.01 -5.70 18.14
C LEU A 278 1.09 -6.92 17.22
N GLU A 279 2.28 -7.40 16.86
CA GLU A 279 2.40 -8.63 16.07
C GLU A 279 1.76 -9.82 16.83
N GLY A 280 0.87 -10.55 16.16
CA GLY A 280 0.13 -11.66 16.78
C GLY A 280 -1.14 -11.24 17.52
N VAL A 281 -1.42 -9.94 17.66
CA VAL A 281 -2.61 -9.45 18.37
C VAL A 281 -3.83 -9.41 17.44
N PRO A 282 -4.99 -9.97 17.83
CA PRO A 282 -6.24 -9.80 17.11
C PRO A 282 -6.71 -8.34 17.10
N LEU A 283 -7.20 -7.86 15.95
CA LEU A 283 -7.87 -6.57 15.82
C LEU A 283 -9.29 -6.64 16.40
N SER A 284 -9.36 -6.76 17.72
CA SER A 284 -10.60 -6.75 18.49
C SER A 284 -10.49 -5.77 19.65
N ALA A 285 -11.63 -5.24 20.09
CA ALA A 285 -11.66 -4.26 21.17
C ALA A 285 -11.15 -4.79 22.50
N SER A 286 -11.25 -6.10 22.75
CA SER A 286 -10.78 -6.75 23.98
C SER A 286 -9.26 -6.98 23.94
N SER A 287 -8.76 -7.61 22.88
CA SER A 287 -7.34 -7.99 22.75
C SER A 287 -6.38 -6.78 22.72
N LEU A 288 -6.81 -5.65 22.14
CA LEU A 288 -5.97 -4.45 22.02
C LEU A 288 -5.86 -3.63 23.32
N ARG A 289 -6.80 -3.81 24.27
CA ARG A 289 -6.77 -3.18 25.60
C ARG A 289 -5.82 -3.91 26.55
N GLU A 290 -5.88 -5.23 26.59
CA GLU A 290 -5.02 -6.06 27.48
C GLU A 290 -3.54 -5.83 27.24
N THR A 291 -3.16 -5.74 25.96
CA THR A 291 -1.78 -5.47 25.55
C THR A 291 -1.31 -4.04 25.84
N SER A 292 -2.21 -3.10 26.18
CA SER A 292 -1.83 -1.73 26.54
C SER A 292 -1.54 -1.58 28.04
N CYS A 293 -2.13 -2.43 28.88
CA CYS A 293 -1.82 -2.50 30.31
C CYS A 293 -0.56 -3.32 30.62
N SER A 294 -0.26 -4.35 29.82
CA SER A 294 0.88 -5.24 30.08
C SER A 294 2.26 -4.61 29.83
N THR A 295 2.35 -3.49 29.12
CA THR A 295 3.63 -2.79 28.84
C THR A 295 3.95 -1.69 29.84
N ALA A 296 3.18 -1.58 30.94
CA ALA A 296 3.37 -0.58 31.99
C ALA A 296 3.92 -1.18 33.30
N SER A 297 4.66 -2.29 33.23
CA SER A 297 5.32 -2.94 34.38
C SER A 297 6.81 -3.09 34.15
#